data_AF-A0A158EWW7-F1
#
_entry.id   AF-A0A158EWW7-F1
#
_cell.length_a   1.000
_cell.length_b   1.000
_cell.length_c   1.000
_cell.angle_alpha   90.00
_cell.angle_beta   90.00
_cell.angle_gamma   90.00
#
_symmetry.space_group_name_H-M   'P 1'
#
loop_
_entity.id
_entity.type
_entity.pdbx_description
1 polymer ?
#
loop_
_entity_poly.entity_id
_entity_poly.type
_entity_poly.pdbx_seq_one_letter_code
_entity_poly.pdbx_strand_id
1 'polypeptide(L)'
;MSTTYTHYDNLKVARGAPPEVIRAAYKALSQRYHPDKNDSPDATRIMRILNDAYAVLSDPERRRVYDLSLEETNRESVEPSTENEVPPFHAEAPVPTQADPRHPAVIPMAGGWKRWFARSFDLWWETIAVVLVGTPLLARYSPGYVDLVNGPSGAMLAGLLFLPAALLLDAIIYRLFGNTPGKALLGARVGTIDGRKLAFQSYLGRNFSMWVQGLAFGIPIASLVTMGNQLRRLNQGKQTGYDEHTGVRVKAGEAGFVRVLLFTVAFLALVLIQVALKSRDQDTDRIIQSRTAPADYTWVNPLTQATMTVPRQWKSSVETVSNGSTAYMFTEASGHAVLVLGREVAPGWATPNYVRAFRKSVVDTMTFDDGVFVDNGNIWQADGKMSKQDLKVHIEIQRSGDKFWRIVAVQDRPYAYSDDMVANLSKSLWTTVW
;
A
#
# COMPACT_ATOMS: atom_id res chain seq x y z
N MET A 1 -22.94 11.53 -8.75
CA MET A 1 -21.94 12.31 -9.51
C MET A 1 -20.68 11.46 -9.61
N SER A 2 -20.31 11.01 -10.80
CA SER A 2 -19.02 10.35 -11.03
C SER A 2 -17.94 11.42 -11.19
N THR A 3 -17.02 11.51 -10.25
CA THR A 3 -15.88 12.44 -10.33
C THR A 3 -14.94 11.95 -11.42
N THR A 4 -14.91 12.62 -12.58
CA THR A 4 -13.95 12.30 -13.65
C THR A 4 -12.58 12.84 -13.27
N TYR A 5 -11.64 11.95 -12.94
CA TYR A 5 -10.28 12.33 -12.58
C TYR A 5 -9.48 12.75 -13.82
N THR A 6 -8.82 13.90 -13.78
CA THR A 6 -7.90 14.36 -14.84
C THR A 6 -6.56 13.61 -14.77
N HIS A 7 -5.75 13.68 -15.83
CA HIS A 7 -4.39 13.12 -15.80
C HIS A 7 -3.52 13.77 -14.71
N TYR A 8 -3.77 15.04 -14.37
CA TYR A 8 -3.12 15.75 -13.25
C TYR A 8 -3.53 15.15 -11.90
N ASP A 9 -4.82 14.84 -11.72
CA ASP A 9 -5.34 14.20 -10.49
C ASP A 9 -4.83 12.77 -10.31
N ASN A 10 -4.62 12.06 -11.42
CA ASN A 10 -4.07 10.70 -11.44
C ASN A 10 -2.60 10.69 -11.02
N LEU A 11 -1.80 11.67 -11.46
CA LEU A 11 -0.42 11.84 -11.05
C LEU A 11 -0.24 12.65 -9.75
N LYS A 12 -1.32 13.14 -9.13
CA LYS A 12 -1.29 13.94 -7.88
C LYS A 12 -0.41 15.18 -7.99
N VAL A 13 -0.47 15.85 -9.14
CA VAL A 13 0.28 17.07 -9.46
C VAL A 13 -0.66 18.19 -9.86
N ALA A 14 -0.27 19.44 -9.61
CA ALA A 14 -1.04 20.60 -10.07
C ALA A 14 -0.98 20.74 -11.59
N ARG A 15 -1.99 21.38 -12.21
CA ARG A 15 -2.01 21.66 -13.66
C ARG A 15 -0.78 22.45 -14.13
N GLY A 16 -0.27 23.35 -13.29
CA GLY A 16 0.96 24.11 -13.55
C GLY A 16 2.27 23.39 -13.19
N ALA A 17 2.23 22.09 -12.87
CA ALA A 17 3.43 21.38 -12.44
C ALA A 17 4.51 21.35 -13.55
N PRO A 18 5.77 21.65 -13.24
CA PRO A 18 6.86 21.53 -14.20
C PRO A 18 7.11 20.06 -14.58
N PRO A 19 7.70 19.77 -15.75
CA PRO A 19 7.90 18.40 -16.24
C PRO A 19 8.65 17.48 -15.26
N GLU A 20 9.57 18.04 -14.48
CA GLU A 20 10.33 17.33 -13.46
C GLU A 20 9.45 16.80 -12.32
N VAL A 21 8.44 17.58 -11.92
CA VAL A 21 7.48 17.20 -10.87
C VAL A 21 6.51 16.13 -11.38
N ILE A 22 6.08 16.22 -12.64
CA ILE A 22 5.25 15.20 -13.29
C ILE A 22 6.01 13.85 -13.34
N ARG A 23 7.31 13.89 -13.66
CA ARG A 23 8.18 12.70 -13.68
C ARG A 23 8.47 12.16 -12.29
N ALA A 24 8.75 13.02 -11.31
CA ALA A 24 9.00 12.61 -9.93
C ALA A 24 7.74 11.98 -9.31
N ALA A 25 6.58 12.58 -9.54
CA ALA A 25 5.30 12.03 -9.09
C ALA A 25 4.99 10.70 -9.77
N TYR A 26 5.21 10.59 -11.09
CA TYR A 26 5.11 9.32 -11.80
C TYR A 26 6.08 8.27 -11.23
N LYS A 27 7.37 8.57 -11.03
CA LYS A 27 8.35 7.60 -10.48
C LYS A 27 7.95 7.16 -9.07
N ALA A 28 7.54 8.09 -8.20
CA ALA A 28 7.11 7.78 -6.83
C ALA A 28 5.83 6.93 -6.81
N LEU A 29 4.83 7.29 -7.63
CA LEU A 29 3.57 6.55 -7.72
C LEU A 29 3.79 5.20 -8.41
N SER A 30 4.56 5.14 -9.48
CA SER A 30 4.90 3.91 -10.19
C SER A 30 5.75 2.97 -9.36
N GLN A 31 6.66 3.44 -8.51
CA GLN A 31 7.37 2.57 -7.56
C GLN A 31 6.43 2.05 -6.47
N ARG A 32 5.50 2.89 -6.02
CA ARG A 32 4.50 2.53 -5.01
C ARG A 32 3.44 1.56 -5.55
N TYR A 33 3.10 1.66 -6.82
CA TYR A 33 2.04 0.88 -7.48
C TYR A 33 2.58 -0.06 -8.56
N HIS A 34 3.90 -0.33 -8.59
CA HIS A 34 4.49 -1.25 -9.56
C HIS A 34 3.95 -2.66 -9.32
N PRO A 35 3.49 -3.38 -10.34
CA PRO A 35 2.97 -4.74 -10.16
C PRO A 35 4.01 -5.71 -9.55
N ASP A 36 5.30 -5.50 -9.79
CA ASP A 36 6.38 -6.34 -9.22
C ASP A 36 6.74 -6.01 -7.75
N LYS A 37 6.28 -4.87 -7.22
CA LYS A 37 6.62 -4.40 -5.85
C LYS A 37 5.40 -4.21 -4.96
N ASN A 38 4.21 -4.17 -5.55
CA ASN A 38 2.94 -3.98 -4.86
C ASN A 38 1.94 -5.02 -5.34
N ASP A 39 1.65 -5.98 -4.46
CA ASP A 39 0.71 -7.10 -4.71
C ASP A 39 -0.76 -6.67 -4.73
N SER A 40 -1.06 -5.37 -4.71
CA SER A 40 -2.42 -4.86 -4.84
C SER A 40 -3.01 -5.24 -6.21
N PRO A 41 -4.23 -5.79 -6.28
CA PRO A 41 -4.90 -6.13 -7.54
C PRO A 41 -5.20 -4.90 -8.40
N ASP A 42 -5.22 -3.72 -7.77
CA ASP A 42 -5.32 -2.44 -8.46
C ASP A 42 -3.97 -1.91 -8.95
N ALA A 43 -2.83 -2.50 -8.57
CA ALA A 43 -1.50 -2.03 -8.96
C ALA A 43 -1.36 -1.96 -10.49
N THR A 44 -1.75 -3.01 -11.22
CA THR A 44 -1.73 -2.99 -12.71
C THR A 44 -2.69 -1.95 -13.29
N ARG A 45 -3.87 -1.78 -12.69
CA ARG A 45 -4.87 -0.81 -13.15
C ARG A 45 -4.42 0.63 -12.88
N ILE A 46 -3.92 0.91 -11.68
CA ILE A 46 -3.36 2.17 -11.24
C ILE A 46 -2.11 2.47 -12.06
N MET A 47 -1.20 1.52 -12.23
CA MET A 47 0.00 1.66 -13.06
C MET A 47 -0.35 1.99 -14.50
N ARG A 48 -1.37 1.35 -15.09
CA ARG A 48 -1.88 1.75 -16.41
C ARG A 48 -2.41 3.18 -16.41
N ILE A 49 -3.21 3.58 -15.43
CA ILE A 49 -3.73 4.95 -15.31
C ILE A 49 -2.57 5.97 -15.15
N LEU A 50 -1.53 5.61 -14.38
CA LEU A 50 -0.32 6.42 -14.19
C LEU A 50 0.49 6.50 -15.49
N ASN A 51 0.63 5.40 -16.22
CA ASN A 51 1.32 5.34 -17.51
C ASN A 51 0.58 6.18 -18.56
N ASP A 52 -0.75 6.07 -18.63
CA ASP A 52 -1.58 6.84 -19.57
C ASP A 52 -1.50 8.33 -19.24
N ALA A 53 -1.61 8.70 -17.96
CA ALA A 53 -1.45 10.07 -17.52
C ALA A 53 -0.05 10.62 -17.79
N TYR A 54 1.00 9.83 -17.54
CA TYR A 54 2.38 10.22 -17.81
C TYR A 54 2.64 10.36 -19.31
N ALA A 55 2.15 9.44 -20.15
CA ALA A 55 2.32 9.47 -21.60
C ALA A 55 1.74 10.74 -22.25
N VAL A 56 0.70 11.31 -21.66
CA VAL A 56 0.08 12.57 -22.11
C VAL A 56 0.80 13.78 -21.50
N LEU A 57 1.11 13.76 -20.19
CA LEU A 57 1.64 14.92 -19.48
C LEU A 57 3.17 15.09 -19.58
N SER A 58 3.91 14.04 -19.97
CA SER A 58 5.38 14.09 -20.12
C SER A 58 5.85 14.73 -21.42
N ASP A 59 5.00 14.73 -22.45
CA ASP A 59 5.29 15.32 -23.76
C ASP A 59 4.68 16.73 -23.84
N PRO A 60 5.47 17.78 -24.13
CA PRO A 60 4.97 19.16 -24.15
C PRO A 60 3.83 19.41 -25.13
N GLU A 61 3.85 18.81 -26.34
CA GLU A 61 2.80 18.99 -27.34
C GLU A 61 1.54 18.22 -26.97
N ARG A 62 1.66 16.98 -26.50
CA ARG A 62 0.50 16.19 -26.05
C ARG A 62 -0.16 16.80 -24.83
N ARG A 63 0.63 17.37 -23.91
CA ARG A 63 0.14 18.11 -22.76
C ARG A 63 -0.62 19.37 -23.20
N ARG A 64 -0.10 20.13 -24.15
CA ARG A 64 -0.78 21.33 -24.69
C ARG A 64 -2.14 20.98 -25.30
N VAL A 65 -2.20 19.92 -26.11
CA VAL A 65 -3.48 19.44 -26.69
C VAL A 65 -4.47 18.98 -25.61
N TYR A 66 -3.97 18.31 -24.57
CA TYR A 66 -4.80 17.88 -23.44
C TYR A 66 -5.31 19.06 -22.60
N ASP A 67 -4.50 20.09 -22.39
CA ASP A 67 -4.91 21.29 -21.66
C ASP A 67 -6.00 22.06 -22.41
N LEU A 68 -5.92 22.15 -23.75
CA LEU A 68 -6.94 22.77 -24.59
C LEU A 68 -8.30 22.04 -24.52
N SER A 69 -8.30 20.70 -24.52
CA SER A 69 -9.57 19.93 -24.44
C SER A 69 -10.25 20.05 -23.07
N LEU A 70 -9.46 20.25 -22.01
CA LEU A 70 -9.98 20.54 -20.67
C LEU A 70 -10.62 21.94 -20.58
N GLU A 71 -10.20 22.90 -21.39
CA GLU A 71 -10.81 24.23 -21.47
C GLU A 71 -12.13 24.22 -22.24
N GLU A 72 -12.24 23.44 -23.32
CA GLU A 72 -13.48 23.25 -24.09
C GLU A 72 -14.57 22.55 -23.26
N THR A 73 -14.20 21.49 -22.55
CA THR A 73 -15.11 20.76 -21.63
C THR A 73 -15.65 21.68 -20.51
N ASN A 74 -14.86 22.66 -20.08
CA ASN A 74 -15.23 23.63 -19.06
C ASN A 74 -16.08 24.80 -19.62
N ARG A 75 -16.13 24.98 -20.95
CA ARG A 75 -17.02 25.95 -21.63
C ARG A 75 -18.41 25.37 -21.91
N GLU A 76 -18.50 24.10 -22.31
CA GLU A 76 -19.80 23.42 -22.55
C GLU A 76 -20.64 23.25 -21.28
N SER A 77 -20.01 23.21 -20.11
CA SER A 77 -20.70 23.10 -18.82
C SER A 77 -21.29 24.42 -18.28
N VAL A 78 -21.18 25.52 -19.05
CA VAL A 78 -21.58 26.88 -18.62
C VAL A 78 -22.68 27.50 -19.51
N GLU A 79 -23.20 26.82 -20.54
CA GLU A 79 -24.37 27.35 -21.29
C GLU A 79 -25.71 27.10 -20.56
N PRO A 80 -26.58 28.11 -20.38
CA PRO A 80 -27.87 27.95 -19.71
C PRO A 80 -28.94 27.53 -20.73
N SER A 81 -29.27 26.24 -20.81
CA SER A 81 -30.48 25.80 -21.50
C SER A 81 -31.67 25.83 -20.53
N THR A 82 -32.54 26.80 -20.81
CA THR A 82 -33.89 26.92 -20.29
C THR A 82 -34.79 25.78 -20.77
N GLU A 83 -35.76 25.45 -19.91
CA GLU A 83 -37.13 25.03 -20.25
C GLU A 83 -37.50 23.53 -20.21
N ASN A 84 -38.28 23.21 -19.18
CA ASN A 84 -39.38 22.25 -19.03
C ASN A 84 -39.63 21.22 -20.16
N GLU A 85 -39.56 19.93 -19.82
CA GLU A 85 -40.66 18.98 -20.08
C GLU A 85 -40.45 17.65 -19.32
N VAL A 86 -41.49 17.22 -18.58
CA VAL A 86 -41.58 15.90 -17.95
C VAL A 86 -42.66 15.10 -18.70
N PRO A 87 -42.35 13.93 -19.27
CA PRO A 87 -43.37 12.95 -19.63
C PRO A 87 -43.46 11.82 -18.57
N PRO A 88 -44.66 11.27 -18.33
CA PRO A 88 -44.88 10.27 -17.30
C PRO A 88 -44.63 8.86 -17.82
N PHE A 89 -43.84 8.06 -17.09
CA PHE A 89 -43.87 6.61 -17.22
C PHE A 89 -43.94 5.97 -15.83
N HIS A 90 -45.16 5.65 -15.41
CA HIS A 90 -45.43 4.73 -14.32
C HIS A 90 -44.94 3.34 -14.73
N ALA A 91 -43.80 2.92 -14.20
CA ALA A 91 -43.53 1.49 -14.02
C ALA A 91 -44.12 1.09 -12.67
N GLU A 92 -45.26 0.40 -12.69
CA GLU A 92 -45.81 -0.24 -11.50
C GLU A 92 -44.76 -1.13 -10.84
N ALA A 93 -44.46 -0.86 -9.56
CA ALA A 93 -43.76 -1.80 -8.72
C ALA A 93 -44.60 -3.09 -8.61
N PRO A 94 -43.97 -4.29 -8.58
CA PRO A 94 -44.74 -5.51 -8.40
C PRO A 94 -45.48 -5.47 -7.06
N VAL A 95 -46.80 -5.64 -7.13
CA VAL A 95 -47.70 -5.78 -5.99
C VAL A 95 -47.12 -6.84 -5.02
N PRO A 96 -47.15 -6.62 -3.70
CA PRO A 96 -46.76 -7.67 -2.76
C PRO A 96 -47.78 -8.81 -2.88
N THR A 97 -47.38 -9.91 -3.51
CA THR A 97 -48.13 -11.17 -3.49
C THR A 97 -48.41 -11.54 -2.04
N GLN A 98 -49.68 -11.52 -1.66
CA GLN A 98 -50.13 -11.99 -0.35
C GLN A 98 -49.62 -13.42 -0.13
N ALA A 99 -48.95 -13.63 1.00
CA ALA A 99 -48.37 -14.91 1.36
C ALA A 99 -49.47 -15.99 1.45
N ASP A 100 -49.34 -17.03 0.62
CA ASP A 100 -50.10 -18.26 0.76
C ASP A 100 -49.83 -18.88 2.15
N PRO A 101 -50.83 -19.04 3.02
CA PRO A 101 -50.67 -19.59 4.37
C PRO A 101 -50.17 -21.04 4.41
N ARG A 102 -50.12 -21.74 3.26
CA ARG A 102 -49.74 -23.16 3.18
C ARG A 102 -48.27 -23.40 2.86
N HIS A 103 -47.51 -22.35 2.55
CA HIS A 103 -46.06 -22.45 2.35
C HIS A 103 -45.33 -21.86 3.55
N PRO A 104 -44.52 -22.64 4.31
CA PRO A 104 -43.72 -22.08 5.39
C PRO A 104 -42.81 -20.98 4.83
N ALA A 105 -42.87 -19.80 5.43
CA ALA A 105 -42.17 -18.59 5.00
C ALA A 105 -40.72 -18.91 4.58
N VAL A 106 -40.43 -18.75 3.29
CA VAL A 106 -39.09 -19.00 2.74
C VAL A 106 -38.16 -17.94 3.31
N ILE A 107 -37.38 -18.29 4.33
CA ILE A 107 -36.42 -17.37 4.96
C ILE A 107 -35.45 -16.88 3.87
N PRO A 108 -35.33 -15.55 3.64
CA PRO A 108 -34.53 -15.00 2.57
C PRO A 108 -33.05 -15.38 2.71
N MET A 109 -32.34 -15.49 1.59
CA MET A 109 -30.91 -15.77 1.60
C MET A 109 -30.12 -14.58 2.15
N ALA A 110 -29.09 -14.85 2.94
CA ALA A 110 -28.16 -13.79 3.34
C ALA A 110 -27.47 -13.19 2.12
N GLY A 111 -27.44 -11.86 2.03
CA GLY A 111 -26.75 -11.13 0.96
C GLY A 111 -25.24 -11.37 0.96
N GLY A 112 -24.60 -11.16 -0.20
CA GLY A 112 -23.18 -11.46 -0.42
C GLY A 112 -22.24 -10.77 0.57
N TRP A 113 -22.43 -9.46 0.80
CA TRP A 113 -21.61 -8.69 1.74
C TRP A 113 -21.68 -9.22 3.17
N LYS A 114 -22.89 -9.52 3.66
CA LYS A 114 -23.09 -10.07 5.00
C LYS A 114 -22.39 -11.42 5.18
N ARG A 115 -22.45 -12.29 4.16
CA ARG A 115 -21.74 -13.58 4.15
C ARG A 115 -20.23 -13.37 4.16
N TRP A 116 -19.74 -12.46 3.32
CA TRP A 116 -18.33 -12.16 3.17
C TRP A 116 -17.74 -11.60 4.46
N PHE A 117 -18.32 -10.54 5.04
CA PHE A 117 -17.84 -9.95 6.29
C PHE A 117 -17.85 -10.94 7.44
N ALA A 118 -18.95 -11.70 7.61
CA ALA A 118 -19.03 -12.72 8.66
C ALA A 118 -17.91 -13.75 8.52
N ARG A 119 -17.65 -14.20 7.29
CA ARG A 119 -16.62 -15.21 7.01
C ARG A 119 -15.21 -14.67 7.15
N SER A 120 -14.93 -13.46 6.64
CA SER A 120 -13.62 -12.83 6.76
C SER A 120 -13.27 -12.62 8.22
N PHE A 121 -14.22 -12.16 9.03
CA PHE A 121 -14.05 -12.06 10.48
C PHE A 121 -13.69 -13.42 11.09
N ASP A 122 -14.55 -14.44 10.89
CA ASP A 122 -14.37 -15.77 11.46
C ASP A 122 -12.98 -16.34 11.11
N LEU A 123 -12.65 -16.34 9.82
CA LEU A 123 -11.39 -16.91 9.34
C LEU A 123 -10.17 -16.16 9.88
N TRP A 124 -10.22 -14.83 9.95
CA TRP A 124 -9.05 -14.05 10.40
C TRP A 124 -8.71 -14.31 11.86
N TRP A 125 -9.68 -14.25 12.77
CA TRP A 125 -9.37 -14.47 14.18
C TRP A 125 -9.02 -15.94 14.45
N GLU A 126 -9.65 -16.89 13.77
CA GLU A 126 -9.33 -18.32 13.88
C GLU A 126 -7.91 -18.61 13.38
N THR A 127 -7.50 -18.04 12.23
CA THR A 127 -6.13 -18.16 11.73
C THR A 127 -5.14 -17.56 12.71
N ILE A 128 -5.40 -16.38 13.28
CA ILE A 128 -4.54 -15.80 14.32
C ILE A 128 -4.42 -16.74 15.52
N ALA A 129 -5.54 -17.26 16.03
CA ALA A 129 -5.54 -18.18 17.18
C ALA A 129 -4.72 -19.45 16.90
N VAL A 130 -4.89 -20.04 15.71
CA VAL A 130 -4.14 -21.24 15.31
C VAL A 130 -2.66 -20.92 15.11
N VAL A 131 -2.30 -19.79 14.50
CA VAL A 131 -0.90 -19.38 14.29
C VAL A 131 -0.21 -19.12 15.63
N LEU A 132 -0.88 -18.47 16.59
CA LEU A 132 -0.34 -18.18 17.92
C LEU A 132 0.03 -19.45 18.70
N VAL A 133 -0.73 -20.53 18.52
CA VAL A 133 -0.47 -21.81 19.19
C VAL A 133 0.44 -22.71 18.36
N GLY A 134 0.23 -22.76 17.05
CA GLY A 134 0.92 -23.65 16.13
C GLY A 134 2.36 -23.24 15.86
N THR A 135 2.64 -21.94 15.81
CA THR A 135 3.99 -21.42 15.53
C THR A 135 5.01 -21.84 16.60
N PRO A 136 4.79 -21.59 17.91
CA PRO A 136 5.71 -22.05 18.95
C PRO A 136 5.87 -23.57 18.97
N LEU A 137 4.79 -24.29 18.70
CA LEU A 137 4.80 -25.75 18.67
C LEU A 137 5.68 -26.28 17.52
N LEU A 138 5.47 -25.82 16.29
CA LEU A 138 6.26 -26.26 15.14
C LEU A 138 7.72 -25.78 15.24
N ALA A 139 7.95 -24.55 15.71
CA ALA A 139 9.29 -24.01 15.93
C ALA A 139 10.13 -24.87 16.88
N ARG A 140 9.50 -25.55 17.85
CA ARG A 140 10.19 -26.47 18.77
C ARG A 140 10.75 -27.71 18.08
N TYR A 141 10.14 -28.16 16.99
CA TYR A 141 10.45 -29.46 16.36
C TYR A 141 11.05 -29.35 14.96
N SER A 142 10.96 -28.18 14.31
CA SER A 142 11.40 -28.00 12.93
C SER A 142 12.22 -26.71 12.76
N PRO A 143 13.56 -26.81 12.69
CA PRO A 143 14.41 -25.68 12.34
C PRO A 143 14.05 -25.07 10.99
N GLY A 144 13.72 -25.90 9.98
CA GLY A 144 13.30 -25.40 8.67
C GLY A 144 11.98 -24.63 8.68
N TYR A 145 11.10 -24.88 9.65
CA TYR A 145 9.91 -24.04 9.86
C TYR A 145 10.28 -22.66 10.42
N VAL A 146 11.26 -22.60 11.33
CA VAL A 146 11.76 -21.32 11.85
C VAL A 146 12.35 -20.47 10.72
N ASP A 147 13.14 -21.09 9.83
CA ASP A 147 13.70 -20.42 8.66
C ASP A 147 12.60 -19.94 7.69
N LEU A 148 11.56 -20.77 7.48
CA LEU A 148 10.42 -20.40 6.64
C LEU A 148 9.70 -19.16 7.18
N VAL A 149 9.39 -19.13 8.48
CA VAL A 149 8.64 -18.04 9.13
C VAL A 149 9.44 -16.74 9.19
N ASN A 150 10.77 -16.83 9.34
CA ASN A 150 11.66 -15.68 9.36
C ASN A 150 12.06 -15.18 7.95
N GLY A 151 11.58 -15.82 6.89
CA GLY A 151 11.85 -15.40 5.52
C GLY A 151 10.96 -14.23 5.07
N PRO A 152 11.26 -13.60 3.90
CA PRO A 152 10.55 -12.41 3.38
C PRO A 152 9.05 -12.58 3.10
N SER A 153 8.52 -13.78 3.27
CA SER A 153 7.09 -14.11 3.11
C SER A 153 6.62 -15.12 4.15
N GLY A 154 7.38 -15.27 5.24
CA GLY A 154 7.18 -16.32 6.22
C GLY A 154 5.85 -16.23 6.95
N ALA A 155 5.40 -15.03 7.33
CA ALA A 155 4.09 -14.82 7.94
C ALA A 155 2.93 -15.24 7.02
N MET A 156 3.01 -14.91 5.72
CA MET A 156 2.00 -15.30 4.74
C MET A 156 1.97 -16.82 4.52
N LEU A 157 3.15 -17.44 4.38
CA LEU A 157 3.28 -18.89 4.19
C LEU A 157 2.83 -19.66 5.44
N ALA A 158 3.15 -19.16 6.63
CA ALA A 158 2.64 -19.70 7.89
C ALA A 158 1.11 -19.61 7.96
N GLY A 159 0.53 -18.46 7.58
CA GLY A 159 -0.92 -18.29 7.51
C GLY A 159 -1.58 -19.30 6.57
N LEU A 160 -0.99 -19.55 5.40
CA LEU A 160 -1.48 -20.54 4.44
C LEU A 160 -1.34 -21.98 4.98
N LEU A 161 -0.22 -22.29 5.63
CA LEU A 161 0.05 -23.60 6.24
C LEU A 161 -0.98 -23.93 7.34
N PHE A 162 -1.35 -22.94 8.15
CA PHE A 162 -2.31 -23.11 9.24
C PHE A 162 -3.78 -22.95 8.82
N LEU A 163 -4.05 -22.55 7.58
CA LEU A 163 -5.41 -22.34 7.09
C LEU A 163 -6.30 -23.60 7.21
N PRO A 164 -5.84 -24.83 6.88
CA PRO A 164 -6.65 -26.03 7.11
C PRO A 164 -7.01 -26.25 8.59
N ALA A 165 -6.09 -25.95 9.50
CA ALA A 165 -6.34 -26.05 10.94
C ALA A 165 -7.35 -24.97 11.41
N ALA A 166 -7.31 -23.76 10.83
CA ALA A 166 -8.33 -22.74 11.07
C ALA A 166 -9.72 -23.18 10.58
N LEU A 167 -9.82 -23.81 9.41
CA LEU A 167 -11.09 -24.35 8.90
C LEU A 167 -11.67 -25.48 9.77
N LEU A 168 -10.79 -26.27 10.40
CA LEU A 168 -11.18 -27.29 11.37
C LEU A 168 -11.69 -26.63 12.66
N LEU A 169 -11.00 -25.59 13.13
CA LEU A 169 -11.43 -24.79 14.29
C LEU A 169 -12.82 -24.17 14.05
N ASP A 170 -13.08 -23.57 12.88
CA ASP A 170 -14.41 -23.05 12.47
C ASP A 170 -15.50 -24.13 12.58
N ALA A 171 -15.20 -25.36 12.16
CA ALA A 171 -16.14 -26.48 12.23
C ALA A 171 -16.39 -26.96 13.67
N ILE A 172 -15.37 -26.95 14.52
CA ILE A 172 -15.50 -27.25 15.96
C ILE A 172 -16.39 -26.19 16.63
N ILE A 173 -16.13 -24.90 16.37
CA ILE A 173 -16.92 -23.79 16.89
C ILE A 173 -18.38 -23.91 16.43
N TYR A 174 -18.61 -24.17 15.14
CA TYR A 174 -19.96 -24.41 14.63
C TYR A 174 -20.65 -25.57 15.34
N ARG A 175 -19.94 -26.68 15.62
CA ARG A 175 -20.51 -27.83 16.32
C ARG A 175 -20.90 -27.50 17.76
N LEU A 176 -20.06 -26.73 18.48
CA LEU A 176 -20.29 -26.35 19.87
C LEU A 176 -21.44 -25.34 20.02
N PHE A 177 -21.46 -24.32 19.18
CA PHE A 177 -22.38 -23.18 19.34
C PHE A 177 -23.54 -23.18 18.34
N GLY A 178 -23.51 -24.02 17.32
CA GLY A 178 -24.50 -24.07 16.23
C GLY A 178 -24.40 -22.93 15.22
N ASN A 179 -23.46 -22.00 15.41
CA ASN A 179 -23.12 -20.94 14.48
C ASN A 179 -21.71 -20.41 14.81
N THR A 180 -21.10 -19.66 13.89
CA THR A 180 -19.81 -19.01 14.15
C THR A 180 -20.02 -17.56 14.63
N PRO A 181 -19.06 -16.97 15.37
CA PRO A 181 -19.22 -15.65 15.98
C PRO A 181 -19.59 -14.54 14.98
N GLY A 182 -18.86 -14.43 13.87
CA GLY A 182 -19.12 -13.42 12.84
C GLY A 182 -20.50 -13.59 12.20
N LYS A 183 -20.89 -14.83 11.90
CA LYS A 183 -22.24 -15.14 11.39
C LYS A 183 -23.31 -14.81 12.43
N ALA A 184 -23.09 -15.12 13.70
CA ALA A 184 -24.04 -14.83 14.77
C ALA A 184 -24.23 -13.31 14.99
N LEU A 185 -23.14 -12.55 14.99
CA LEU A 185 -23.17 -11.10 15.16
C LEU A 185 -23.87 -10.39 13.99
N LEU A 186 -23.59 -10.80 12.75
CA LEU A 186 -24.24 -10.23 11.57
C LEU A 186 -25.61 -10.83 11.30
N GLY A 187 -26.10 -11.79 12.09
CA GLY A 187 -27.41 -12.41 11.92
C GLY A 187 -27.49 -13.31 10.68
N ALA A 188 -26.38 -13.92 10.25
CA ALA A 188 -26.39 -14.99 9.26
C ALA A 188 -26.44 -16.36 9.98
N ARG A 189 -27.16 -17.33 9.43
CA ARG A 189 -27.19 -18.70 9.97
C ARG A 189 -27.02 -19.73 8.88
N VAL A 190 -26.20 -20.74 9.15
CA VAL A 190 -25.96 -21.86 8.24
C VAL A 190 -26.77 -23.06 8.71
N GLY A 191 -27.57 -23.63 7.81
CA GLY A 191 -28.33 -24.87 8.09
C GLY A 191 -28.75 -25.55 6.80
N THR A 192 -29.41 -26.70 6.92
CA THR A 192 -30.03 -27.36 5.77
C THR A 192 -31.19 -26.52 5.23
N ILE A 193 -31.65 -26.86 4.02
CA ILE A 193 -32.84 -26.25 3.41
C ILE A 193 -34.04 -26.37 4.38
N ASP A 194 -34.23 -27.56 4.97
CA ASP A 194 -35.25 -27.87 5.99
C ASP A 194 -35.06 -27.14 7.33
N GLY A 195 -33.96 -26.39 7.51
CA GLY A 195 -33.68 -25.63 8.72
C GLY A 195 -33.04 -26.42 9.87
N ARG A 196 -32.58 -27.64 9.62
CA ARG A 196 -31.81 -28.43 10.60
C ARG A 196 -30.36 -27.95 10.68
N LYS A 197 -29.73 -28.15 11.84
CA LYS A 197 -28.28 -27.92 12.01
C LYS A 197 -27.50 -28.93 11.17
N LEU A 198 -26.35 -28.51 10.64
CA LEU A 198 -25.48 -29.40 9.89
C LEU A 198 -24.70 -30.33 10.83
N ALA A 199 -24.48 -31.56 10.37
CA ALA A 199 -23.50 -32.44 11.00
C ALA A 199 -22.09 -31.85 10.83
N PHE A 200 -21.18 -32.17 11.76
CA PHE A 200 -19.81 -31.67 11.75
C PHE A 200 -19.09 -31.96 10.43
N GLN A 201 -19.18 -33.20 9.93
CA GLN A 201 -18.56 -33.60 8.67
C GLN A 201 -19.12 -32.83 7.47
N SER A 202 -20.44 -32.62 7.41
CA SER A 202 -21.08 -31.84 6.34
C SER A 202 -20.62 -30.37 6.36
N TYR A 203 -20.50 -29.79 7.55
CA TYR A 203 -20.03 -28.41 7.69
C TYR A 203 -18.53 -28.27 7.37
N LEU A 204 -17.70 -29.24 7.80
CA LEU A 204 -16.27 -29.28 7.46
C LEU A 204 -16.06 -29.46 5.95
N GLY A 205 -16.83 -30.37 5.32
CA GLY A 205 -16.82 -30.55 3.86
C GLY A 205 -17.21 -29.25 3.13
N ARG A 206 -18.23 -28.55 3.61
CA ARG A 206 -18.59 -27.21 3.12
C ARG A 206 -17.43 -26.21 3.27
N ASN A 207 -16.76 -26.17 4.43
CA ASN A 207 -15.59 -25.30 4.65
C ASN A 207 -14.47 -25.58 3.66
N PHE A 208 -14.22 -26.86 3.35
CA PHE A 208 -13.24 -27.25 2.35
C PHE A 208 -13.66 -26.85 0.93
N SER A 209 -14.92 -27.10 0.53
CA SER A 209 -15.45 -26.65 -0.77
C SER A 209 -15.39 -25.12 -0.90
N MET A 210 -15.65 -24.40 0.19
CA MET A 210 -15.49 -22.94 0.25
C MET A 210 -14.04 -22.50 0.06
N TRP A 211 -13.09 -23.20 0.66
CA TRP A 211 -11.67 -22.89 0.52
C TRP A 211 -11.19 -23.06 -0.93
N VAL A 212 -11.64 -24.13 -1.61
CA VAL A 212 -11.28 -24.40 -3.00
C VAL A 212 -12.05 -23.51 -3.98
N GLN A 213 -13.39 -23.55 -3.95
CA GLN A 213 -14.26 -22.90 -4.95
C GLN A 213 -14.57 -21.43 -4.64
N GLY A 214 -14.40 -21.02 -3.38
CA GLY A 214 -14.59 -19.65 -2.92
C GLY A 214 -13.27 -18.91 -2.84
N LEU A 215 -12.33 -19.42 -2.04
CA LEU A 215 -11.06 -18.72 -1.76
C LEU A 215 -9.92 -19.10 -2.71
N ALA A 216 -10.09 -20.07 -3.61
CA ALA A 216 -9.03 -20.55 -4.51
C ALA A 216 -7.73 -20.87 -3.75
N PHE A 217 -7.84 -21.66 -2.69
CA PHE A 217 -6.78 -21.99 -1.74
C PHE A 217 -6.21 -20.81 -0.93
N GLY A 218 -6.76 -19.61 -1.07
CA GLY A 218 -6.24 -18.38 -0.46
C GLY A 218 -5.30 -17.59 -1.39
N ILE A 219 -5.18 -17.97 -2.66
CA ILE A 219 -4.40 -17.24 -3.66
C ILE A 219 -5.13 -15.92 -3.97
N PRO A 220 -4.56 -14.73 -3.69
CA PRO A 220 -5.31 -13.47 -3.68
C PRO A 220 -6.10 -13.18 -4.96
N ILE A 221 -5.46 -13.22 -6.14
CA ILE A 221 -6.11 -12.91 -7.42
C ILE A 221 -7.18 -13.95 -7.77
N ALA A 222 -6.85 -15.22 -7.62
CA ALA A 222 -7.79 -16.30 -7.90
C ALA A 222 -9.00 -16.21 -6.96
N SER A 223 -8.77 -15.90 -5.67
CA SER A 223 -9.80 -15.72 -4.66
C SER A 223 -10.76 -14.57 -4.99
N LEU A 224 -10.26 -13.46 -5.55
CA LEU A 224 -11.10 -12.33 -5.95
C LEU A 224 -12.02 -12.71 -7.12
N VAL A 225 -11.49 -13.41 -8.12
CA VAL A 225 -12.27 -13.87 -9.28
C VAL A 225 -13.36 -14.85 -8.84
N THR A 226 -13.00 -15.86 -8.05
CA THR A 226 -13.96 -16.85 -7.55
C THR A 226 -15.02 -16.20 -6.67
N MET A 227 -14.65 -15.30 -5.75
CA MET A 227 -15.63 -14.62 -4.89
C MET A 227 -16.51 -13.63 -5.65
N GLY A 228 -15.98 -12.94 -6.67
CA GLY A 228 -16.76 -12.10 -7.57
C GLY A 228 -17.81 -12.90 -8.33
N ASN A 229 -17.45 -14.09 -8.80
CA ASN A 229 -18.39 -15.03 -9.42
C ASN A 229 -19.48 -15.49 -8.42
N GLN A 230 -19.12 -15.75 -7.15
CA GLN A 230 -20.10 -16.08 -6.12
C GLN A 230 -21.07 -14.92 -5.83
N LEU A 231 -20.56 -13.68 -5.78
CA LEU A 231 -21.39 -12.49 -5.58
C LEU A 231 -22.36 -12.32 -6.76
N ARG A 232 -21.91 -12.51 -8.00
CA ARG A 232 -22.75 -12.47 -9.20
C ARG A 232 -23.87 -13.53 -9.13
N ARG A 233 -23.57 -14.75 -8.68
CA ARG A 233 -24.59 -15.81 -8.49
C ARG A 233 -25.64 -15.41 -7.46
N LEU A 234 -25.21 -14.89 -6.31
CA LEU A 234 -26.13 -14.43 -5.24
C LEU A 234 -27.03 -13.29 -5.72
N ASN A 235 -26.50 -12.34 -6.49
CA ASN A 235 -27.28 -11.25 -7.07
C ASN A 235 -28.31 -11.73 -8.12
N GLN A 236 -28.08 -12.90 -8.73
CA GLN A 236 -29.04 -13.58 -9.61
C GLN A 236 -30.03 -14.47 -8.85
N GLY A 237 -30.06 -14.42 -7.51
CA GLY A 237 -30.92 -15.27 -6.68
C GLY A 237 -30.47 -16.73 -6.58
N LYS A 238 -29.29 -17.08 -7.11
CA LYS A 238 -28.72 -18.42 -7.04
C LYS A 238 -27.89 -18.61 -5.77
N GLN A 239 -27.77 -19.85 -5.31
CA GLN A 239 -26.82 -20.18 -4.24
C GLN A 239 -25.37 -20.06 -4.73
N THR A 240 -24.46 -19.90 -3.79
CA THR A 240 -23.03 -20.02 -4.07
C THR A 240 -22.70 -21.48 -4.42
N GLY A 241 -21.73 -21.68 -5.31
CA GLY A 241 -21.41 -23.02 -5.83
C GLY A 241 -21.09 -24.03 -4.72
N TYR A 242 -20.33 -23.62 -3.71
CA TYR A 242 -19.97 -24.47 -2.57
C TYR A 242 -21.11 -24.76 -1.57
N ASP A 243 -22.21 -23.99 -1.60
CA ASP A 243 -23.40 -24.24 -0.77
C ASP A 243 -24.39 -25.16 -1.51
N GLU A 244 -24.47 -25.02 -2.84
CA GLU A 244 -25.40 -25.76 -3.72
C GLU A 244 -25.11 -27.27 -3.72
N HIS A 245 -23.83 -27.65 -3.87
CA HIS A 245 -23.43 -29.06 -3.89
C HIS A 245 -23.63 -29.78 -2.54
N THR A 246 -23.76 -29.05 -1.44
CA THR A 246 -23.85 -29.61 -0.09
C THR A 246 -25.28 -29.58 0.48
N GLY A 247 -26.25 -29.05 -0.28
CA GLY A 247 -27.64 -28.89 0.20
C GLY A 247 -27.76 -27.90 1.37
N VAL A 248 -26.78 -27.01 1.51
CA VAL A 248 -26.69 -26.04 2.62
C VAL A 248 -27.28 -24.71 2.19
N ARG A 249 -27.97 -24.02 3.10
CA ARG A 249 -28.44 -22.66 2.87
C ARG A 249 -27.98 -21.74 3.99
N VAL A 250 -27.44 -20.58 3.62
CA VAL A 250 -27.17 -19.48 4.55
C VAL A 250 -28.37 -18.53 4.56
N LYS A 251 -29.08 -18.53 5.67
CA LYS A 251 -30.31 -17.79 5.89
C LYS A 251 -29.99 -16.40 6.46
N ALA A 252 -30.69 -15.38 5.97
CA ALA A 252 -30.69 -14.05 6.56
C ALA A 252 -31.60 -14.05 7.79
N GLY A 253 -31.04 -13.73 8.94
CA GLY A 253 -31.78 -13.23 10.10
C GLY A 253 -31.52 -11.74 10.29
N GLU A 254 -32.32 -11.11 11.11
CA GLU A 254 -32.11 -9.71 11.50
C GLU A 254 -31.00 -9.63 12.55
N ALA A 255 -30.09 -8.67 12.37
CA ALA A 255 -29.07 -8.35 13.37
C ALA A 255 -29.45 -7.02 14.01
N GLY A 256 -29.70 -7.04 15.32
CA GLY A 256 -29.93 -5.81 16.07
C GLY A 256 -28.70 -4.91 16.07
N PHE A 257 -28.92 -3.60 16.19
CA PHE A 257 -27.88 -2.57 16.16
C PHE A 257 -26.67 -2.89 17.04
N VAL A 258 -26.89 -3.35 18.28
CA VAL A 258 -25.81 -3.68 19.23
C VAL A 258 -24.88 -4.77 18.69
N ARG A 259 -25.42 -5.82 18.04
CA ARG A 259 -24.59 -6.91 17.50
C ARG A 259 -23.76 -6.44 16.30
N VAL A 260 -24.33 -5.58 15.48
CA VAL A 260 -23.61 -4.97 14.34
C VAL A 260 -22.50 -4.04 14.85
N LEU A 261 -22.78 -3.24 15.89
CA LEU A 261 -21.77 -2.39 16.52
C LEU A 261 -20.60 -3.22 17.10
N LEU A 262 -20.90 -4.27 17.86
CA LEU A 262 -19.89 -5.19 18.39
C LEU A 262 -19.05 -5.83 17.29
N PHE A 263 -19.69 -6.26 16.18
CA PHE A 263 -18.97 -6.77 15.01
C PHE A 263 -18.03 -5.72 14.43
N THR A 264 -18.51 -4.51 14.18
CA THR A 264 -17.70 -3.45 13.57
C THR A 264 -16.48 -3.11 14.42
N VAL A 265 -16.65 -2.97 15.75
CA VAL A 265 -15.55 -2.71 16.67
C VAL A 265 -14.52 -3.85 16.64
N ALA A 266 -14.98 -5.10 16.75
CA ALA A 266 -14.10 -6.26 16.73
C ALA A 266 -13.38 -6.43 15.37
N PHE A 267 -14.07 -6.17 14.27
CA PHE A 267 -13.50 -6.25 12.92
C PHE A 267 -12.44 -5.18 12.71
N LEU A 268 -12.69 -3.94 13.12
CA LEU A 268 -11.70 -2.85 13.04
C LEU A 268 -10.48 -3.14 13.92
N ALA A 269 -10.68 -3.69 15.12
CA ALA A 269 -9.57 -4.11 15.98
C ALA A 269 -8.69 -5.18 15.30
N LEU A 270 -9.31 -6.17 14.65
CA LEU A 270 -8.56 -7.18 13.88
C LEU A 270 -7.79 -6.59 12.69
N VAL A 271 -8.39 -5.63 11.97
CA VAL A 271 -7.69 -4.90 10.89
C VAL A 271 -6.47 -4.15 11.44
N LEU A 272 -6.62 -3.45 12.56
CA LEU A 272 -5.51 -2.73 13.20
C LEU A 272 -4.40 -3.67 13.66
N ILE A 273 -4.74 -4.83 14.24
CA ILE A 273 -3.77 -5.86 14.61
C ILE A 273 -2.99 -6.34 13.38
N GLN A 274 -3.67 -6.63 12.27
CA GLN A 274 -3.01 -7.06 11.03
C GLN A 274 -2.07 -6.00 10.46
N VAL A 275 -2.49 -4.73 10.48
CA VAL A 275 -1.63 -3.61 10.04
C VAL A 275 -0.39 -3.49 10.94
N ALA A 276 -0.57 -3.59 12.26
CA ALA A 276 0.52 -3.49 13.23
C ALA A 276 1.51 -4.66 13.15
N LEU A 277 1.02 -5.88 12.88
CA LEU A 277 1.88 -7.05 12.65
C LEU A 277 2.69 -6.87 11.37
N LYS A 278 2.04 -6.48 10.28
CA LYS A 278 2.72 -6.26 8.99
C LYS A 278 3.76 -5.16 9.04
N SER A 279 3.53 -4.07 9.77
CA SER A 279 4.54 -3.01 9.91
C SER A 279 5.79 -3.49 10.65
N ARG A 280 5.65 -4.38 11.65
CA ARG A 280 6.79 -4.94 12.39
C ARG A 280 7.63 -5.90 11.55
N ASP A 281 6.98 -6.69 10.71
CA ASP A 281 7.69 -7.60 9.79
C ASP A 281 8.54 -6.82 8.79
N GLN A 282 8.03 -5.69 8.26
CA GLN A 282 8.78 -4.84 7.34
C GLN A 282 10.05 -4.25 7.97
N ASP A 283 9.98 -3.84 9.23
CA ASP A 283 11.17 -3.35 9.95
C ASP A 283 12.19 -4.48 10.17
N THR A 284 11.71 -5.70 10.44
CA THR A 284 12.56 -6.88 10.66
C THR A 284 13.25 -7.33 9.36
N ASP A 285 12.51 -7.42 8.26
CA ASP A 285 13.05 -7.78 6.94
C ASP A 285 14.13 -6.78 6.47
N ARG A 286 13.92 -5.48 6.75
CA ARG A 286 14.90 -4.42 6.48
C ARG A 286 16.19 -4.60 7.28
N ILE A 287 16.09 -4.99 8.55
CA ILE A 287 17.26 -5.30 9.41
C ILE A 287 17.98 -6.57 8.94
N ILE A 288 17.26 -7.57 8.45
CA ILE A 288 17.86 -8.80 7.92
C ILE A 288 18.59 -8.52 6.59
N GLN A 289 18.01 -7.69 5.72
CA GLN A 289 18.66 -7.25 4.48
C GLN A 289 19.95 -6.48 4.74
N SER A 290 20.02 -5.62 5.75
CA SER A 290 21.28 -4.93 6.10
C SER A 290 22.38 -5.87 6.62
N ARG A 291 22.02 -7.03 7.20
CA ARG A 291 22.98 -8.06 7.66
C ARG A 291 23.49 -8.97 6.54
N THR A 292 22.76 -9.07 5.43
CA THR A 292 23.08 -9.94 4.28
C THR A 292 23.69 -9.18 3.09
N ALA A 293 23.87 -7.87 3.23
CA ALA A 293 24.52 -7.01 2.26
C ALA A 293 26.03 -7.36 2.06
N PRO A 294 26.58 -7.18 0.84
CA PRO A 294 27.97 -7.49 0.52
C PRO A 294 28.97 -6.71 1.38
N ALA A 295 30.21 -7.20 1.50
CA ALA A 295 31.27 -6.56 2.30
C ALA A 295 31.49 -5.08 1.94
N ASP A 296 32.08 -4.33 2.87
CA ASP A 296 32.51 -2.95 2.65
C ASP A 296 33.28 -2.84 1.32
N TYR A 297 33.00 -1.77 0.57
CA TYR A 297 33.57 -1.60 -0.77
C TYR A 297 34.24 -0.24 -0.91
N THR A 298 35.23 -0.16 -1.79
CA THR A 298 35.90 1.11 -2.09
C THR A 298 35.10 1.88 -3.13
N TRP A 299 34.69 3.10 -2.80
CA TRP A 299 34.13 4.05 -3.76
C TRP A 299 35.21 5.01 -4.22
N VAL A 300 35.25 5.28 -5.51
CA VAL A 300 36.15 6.26 -6.14
C VAL A 300 35.31 7.44 -6.56
N ASN A 301 35.64 8.64 -6.07
CA ASN A 301 35.00 9.85 -6.50
C ASN A 301 35.36 10.12 -7.97
N PRO A 302 34.39 10.07 -8.91
CA PRO A 302 34.74 10.15 -10.33
C PRO A 302 35.33 11.50 -10.76
N LEU A 303 35.15 12.54 -9.94
CA LEU A 303 35.57 13.90 -10.26
C LEU A 303 36.95 14.25 -9.71
N THR A 304 37.36 13.66 -8.59
CA THR A 304 38.65 13.93 -7.93
C THR A 304 39.59 12.73 -7.95
N GLN A 305 39.10 11.53 -8.28
CA GLN A 305 39.80 10.24 -8.20
C GLN A 305 40.21 9.83 -6.77
N ALA A 306 39.81 10.61 -5.76
CA ALA A 306 39.98 10.25 -4.36
C ALA A 306 39.11 9.04 -4.01
N THR A 307 39.56 8.21 -3.07
CA THR A 307 38.89 6.98 -2.69
C THR A 307 38.42 7.03 -1.24
N MET A 308 37.32 6.35 -0.95
CA MET A 308 36.86 6.09 0.43
C MET A 308 36.31 4.68 0.56
N THR A 309 36.35 4.14 1.77
CA THR A 309 35.65 2.90 2.10
C THR A 309 34.21 3.23 2.45
N VAL A 310 33.27 2.58 1.75
CA VAL A 310 31.84 2.67 1.98
C VAL A 310 31.40 1.45 2.79
N PRO A 311 30.81 1.63 3.98
CA PRO A 311 30.32 0.52 4.78
C PRO A 311 29.23 -0.27 4.04
N ARG A 312 29.21 -1.59 4.22
CA ARG A 312 28.29 -2.56 3.57
C ARG A 312 26.81 -2.20 3.55
N GLN A 313 26.38 -1.43 4.55
CA GLN A 313 25.00 -0.96 4.71
C GLN A 313 24.61 0.13 3.72
N TRP A 314 25.53 0.65 2.91
CA TRP A 314 25.26 1.69 1.92
C TRP A 314 25.39 1.15 0.51
N LYS A 315 24.53 1.63 -0.39
CA LYS A 315 24.60 1.35 -1.83
C LYS A 315 24.75 2.67 -2.58
N SER A 316 25.83 2.80 -3.35
CA SER A 316 26.04 3.96 -4.21
C SER A 316 25.37 3.80 -5.57
N SER A 317 24.77 4.88 -6.08
CA SER A 317 24.26 4.99 -7.43
C SER A 317 24.56 6.37 -8.02
N VAL A 318 24.64 6.45 -9.34
CA VAL A 318 24.87 7.70 -10.06
C VAL A 318 23.59 8.04 -10.84
N GLU A 319 23.05 9.23 -10.63
CA GLU A 319 21.92 9.74 -11.43
C GLU A 319 22.32 11.06 -12.11
N THR A 320 21.95 11.20 -13.38
CA THR A 320 22.08 12.47 -14.11
C THR A 320 20.83 13.30 -13.84
N VAL A 321 21.01 14.44 -13.20
CA VAL A 321 19.96 15.41 -12.90
C VAL A 321 19.50 16.08 -14.21
N SER A 322 18.25 16.53 -14.26
CA SER A 322 17.60 17.14 -15.43
C SER A 322 18.37 18.30 -16.06
N ASN A 323 19.19 19.01 -15.28
CA ASN A 323 20.08 20.09 -15.73
C ASN A 323 21.42 19.59 -16.32
N GLY A 324 21.60 18.28 -16.50
CA GLY A 324 22.83 17.66 -17.00
C GLY A 324 23.92 17.45 -15.93
N SER A 325 23.69 17.84 -14.68
CA SER A 325 24.66 17.64 -13.58
C SER A 325 24.59 16.22 -13.03
N THR A 326 25.73 15.65 -12.64
CA THR A 326 25.80 14.32 -12.03
C THR A 326 25.63 14.42 -10.52
N ALA A 327 24.70 13.64 -9.95
CA ALA A 327 24.55 13.46 -8.51
C ALA A 327 24.96 12.03 -8.11
N TYR A 328 25.76 11.93 -7.06
CA TYR A 328 26.20 10.66 -6.48
C TYR A 328 25.36 10.38 -5.24
N MET A 329 24.54 9.35 -5.29
CA MET A 329 23.63 8.99 -4.22
C MET A 329 24.15 7.79 -3.45
N PHE A 330 23.96 7.79 -2.14
CA PHE A 330 24.27 6.69 -1.24
C PHE A 330 23.01 6.38 -0.44
N THR A 331 22.44 5.21 -0.69
CA THR A 331 21.20 4.77 -0.03
C THR A 331 21.52 3.70 0.98
N GLU A 332 21.08 3.90 2.22
CA GLU A 332 21.22 2.91 3.27
C GLU A 332 20.30 1.70 2.99
N ALA A 333 20.75 0.50 3.32
CA ALA A 333 20.15 -0.78 2.92
C ALA A 333 18.69 -0.94 3.38
N SER A 334 18.32 -0.42 4.55
CA SER A 334 16.94 -0.40 5.04
C SER A 334 16.08 0.73 4.46
N GLY A 335 16.70 1.69 3.77
CA GLY A 335 16.04 2.84 3.16
C GLY A 335 15.73 3.98 4.14
N HIS A 336 16.22 3.91 5.38
CA HIS A 336 15.99 4.95 6.39
C HIS A 336 16.83 6.21 6.17
N ALA A 337 17.88 6.14 5.35
CA ALA A 337 18.71 7.30 5.04
C ALA A 337 19.21 7.30 3.59
N VAL A 338 19.31 8.50 3.01
CA VAL A 338 19.91 8.75 1.70
C VAL A 338 20.83 9.96 1.81
N LEU A 339 22.07 9.83 1.35
CA LEU A 339 22.98 10.96 1.14
C LEU A 339 23.12 11.23 -0.36
N VAL A 340 23.12 12.50 -0.73
CA VAL A 340 23.34 12.95 -2.11
C VAL A 340 24.52 13.90 -2.13
N LEU A 341 25.60 13.49 -2.78
CA LEU A 341 26.75 14.33 -3.10
C LEU A 341 26.53 14.96 -4.48
N GLY A 342 26.51 16.29 -4.52
CA GLY A 342 26.41 17.08 -5.74
C GLY A 342 27.59 18.03 -5.88
N ARG A 343 27.88 18.41 -7.12
CA ARG A 343 28.84 19.46 -7.45
C ARG A 343 28.24 20.42 -8.46
N GLU A 344 28.55 21.69 -8.30
CA GLU A 344 28.22 22.75 -9.24
C GLU A 344 29.41 23.68 -9.44
N VAL A 345 29.53 24.28 -10.61
CA VAL A 345 30.58 25.27 -10.91
C VAL A 345 29.90 26.62 -11.09
N ALA A 346 30.23 27.58 -10.23
CA ALA A 346 29.68 28.92 -10.24
C ALA A 346 30.81 29.96 -10.10
N PRO A 347 31.47 30.32 -11.22
CA PRO A 347 32.65 31.17 -11.19
C PRO A 347 32.35 32.57 -10.63
N GLY A 348 33.17 33.03 -9.68
CA GLY A 348 33.03 34.36 -9.07
C GLY A 348 31.87 34.50 -8.06
N TRP A 349 31.13 33.42 -7.76
CA TRP A 349 30.09 33.44 -6.75
C TRP A 349 30.69 33.31 -5.34
N ALA A 350 30.20 34.12 -4.41
CA ALA A 350 30.45 33.94 -2.98
C ALA A 350 29.43 32.95 -2.38
N THR A 351 29.82 32.22 -1.35
CA THR A 351 28.98 31.21 -0.68
C THR A 351 27.59 31.73 -0.30
N PRO A 352 27.42 32.94 0.29
CA PRO A 352 26.08 33.42 0.63
C PRO A 352 25.16 33.63 -0.59
N ASN A 353 25.72 34.05 -1.73
CA ASN A 353 24.96 34.24 -2.97
C ASN A 353 24.55 32.88 -3.56
N TYR A 354 25.47 31.91 -3.52
CA TYR A 354 25.19 30.54 -3.96
C TYR A 354 24.11 29.89 -3.09
N VAL A 355 24.24 29.98 -1.76
CA VAL A 355 23.24 29.48 -0.81
C VAL A 355 21.88 30.10 -1.11
N ARG A 356 21.77 31.41 -1.32
CA ARG A 356 20.50 32.07 -1.64
C ARG A 356 19.85 31.52 -2.92
N ALA A 357 20.64 31.31 -3.98
CA ALA A 357 20.14 30.72 -5.21
C ALA A 357 19.72 29.26 -5.01
N PHE A 358 20.48 28.49 -4.24
CA PHE A 358 20.14 27.12 -3.86
C PHE A 358 18.82 27.08 -3.06
N ARG A 359 18.62 27.95 -2.05
CA ARG A 359 17.34 28.01 -1.30
C ARG A 359 16.16 28.23 -2.23
N LYS A 360 16.31 29.10 -3.23
CA LYS A 360 15.25 29.38 -4.20
C LYS A 360 14.95 28.19 -5.10
N SER A 361 15.94 27.36 -5.46
CA SER A 361 15.72 26.22 -6.36
C SER A 361 15.05 25.02 -5.67
N VAL A 362 15.04 24.98 -4.34
CA VAL A 362 14.56 23.84 -3.54
C VAL A 362 13.36 24.16 -2.66
N VAL A 363 12.86 25.41 -2.70
CA VAL A 363 11.78 25.89 -1.83
C VAL A 363 10.48 25.08 -1.94
N ASP A 364 10.21 24.50 -3.12
CA ASP A 364 9.03 23.69 -3.37
C ASP A 364 9.15 22.25 -2.87
N THR A 365 10.37 21.79 -2.56
CA THR A 365 10.66 20.39 -2.19
C THR A 365 11.08 20.22 -0.74
N MET A 366 11.77 21.20 -0.15
CA MET A 366 12.22 21.16 1.24
C MET A 366 12.16 22.55 1.90
N THR A 367 11.91 22.52 3.20
CA THR A 367 11.95 23.68 4.09
C THR A 367 13.05 23.48 5.12
N PHE A 368 13.92 24.46 5.29
CA PHE A 368 15.03 24.40 6.25
C PHE A 368 15.25 25.76 6.88
N ASP A 369 15.90 25.76 8.03
CA ASP A 369 16.24 26.96 8.79
C ASP A 369 17.19 27.89 8.00
N ASP A 370 17.57 29.01 8.62
CA ASP A 370 18.49 29.97 7.97
C ASP A 370 19.92 29.45 7.83
N GLY A 371 20.22 28.32 8.47
CA GLY A 371 21.53 27.70 8.50
C GLY A 371 22.58 28.54 9.22
N VAL A 372 23.78 28.00 9.27
CA VAL A 372 24.95 28.62 9.89
C VAL A 372 26.10 28.62 8.90
N PHE A 373 26.77 29.77 8.77
CA PHE A 373 28.02 29.88 8.04
C PHE A 373 29.19 29.57 8.97
N VAL A 374 30.06 28.67 8.52
CA VAL A 374 31.25 28.21 9.25
C VAL A 374 32.48 28.39 8.35
N ASP A 375 33.68 28.27 8.91
CA ASP A 375 34.96 28.41 8.19
C ASP A 375 35.04 29.72 7.38
N ASN A 376 34.91 30.85 8.08
CA ASN A 376 34.93 32.19 7.48
C ASN A 376 33.92 32.40 6.32
N GLY A 377 32.82 31.64 6.32
CA GLY A 377 31.78 31.72 5.30
C GLY A 377 31.99 30.81 4.09
N ASN A 378 32.95 29.90 4.12
CA ASN A 378 33.18 28.92 3.06
C ASN A 378 32.27 27.69 3.17
N ILE A 379 31.81 27.39 4.39
CA ILE A 379 30.89 26.28 4.67
C ILE A 379 29.55 26.88 5.10
N TRP A 380 28.46 26.32 4.60
CA TRP A 380 27.11 26.60 5.08
C TRP A 380 26.41 25.28 5.40
N GLN A 381 25.78 25.20 6.56
CA GLN A 381 25.04 24.02 7.01
C GLN A 381 23.65 24.41 7.49
N ALA A 382 22.64 23.57 7.24
CA ALA A 382 21.26 23.81 7.66
C ALA A 382 20.49 22.52 7.91
N ASP A 383 19.55 22.59 8.84
CA ASP A 383 18.62 21.51 9.16
C ASP A 383 17.19 21.86 8.71
N GLY A 384 16.43 20.84 8.35
CA GLY A 384 15.08 21.02 7.83
C GLY A 384 14.29 19.75 7.64
N LYS A 385 13.25 19.87 6.80
CA LYS A 385 12.31 18.82 6.47
C LYS A 385 11.88 18.87 5.00
N MET A 386 11.46 17.73 4.46
CA MET A 386 10.83 17.67 3.14
C MET A 386 9.42 18.28 3.17
N SER A 387 9.06 19.11 2.19
CA SER A 387 7.80 19.89 2.21
C SER A 387 6.52 19.03 2.14
N LYS A 388 6.62 17.78 1.65
CA LYS A 388 5.47 16.86 1.49
C LYS A 388 5.54 15.60 2.36
N GLN A 389 6.61 15.43 3.14
CA GLN A 389 6.87 14.24 3.95
C GLN A 389 7.58 14.65 5.24
N ASP A 390 7.27 14.05 6.39
CA ASP A 390 7.95 14.35 7.68
C ASP A 390 9.34 13.68 7.78
N LEU A 391 10.16 13.86 6.74
CA LEU A 391 11.55 13.39 6.66
C LEU A 391 12.48 14.50 7.12
N LYS A 392 13.47 14.13 7.95
CA LYS A 392 14.53 15.03 8.40
C LYS A 392 15.50 15.25 7.24
N VAL A 393 15.91 16.51 7.03
CA VAL A 393 16.89 16.89 6.01
C VAL A 393 18.03 17.64 6.69
N HIS A 394 19.27 17.26 6.36
CA HIS A 394 20.47 18.00 6.74
C HIS A 394 21.26 18.34 5.47
N ILE A 395 21.72 19.58 5.35
CA ILE A 395 22.41 20.07 4.17
C ILE A 395 23.73 20.69 4.59
N GLU A 396 24.79 20.31 3.88
CA GLU A 396 26.11 20.94 4.01
C GLU A 396 26.59 21.37 2.61
N ILE A 397 27.01 22.62 2.49
CA ILE A 397 27.54 23.21 1.25
C ILE A 397 28.94 23.75 1.53
N GLN A 398 29.91 23.36 0.72
CA GLN A 398 31.28 23.81 0.84
C GLN A 398 31.84 24.34 -0.48
N ARG A 399 32.50 25.50 -0.40
CA ARG A 399 33.16 26.14 -1.54
C ARG A 399 34.62 25.70 -1.66
N SER A 400 35.04 25.40 -2.89
CA SER A 400 36.43 25.15 -3.29
C SER A 400 36.73 25.89 -4.61
N GLY A 401 37.32 27.09 -4.50
CA GLY A 401 37.51 27.99 -5.65
C GLY A 401 36.18 28.41 -6.29
N ASP A 402 35.99 28.05 -7.57
CA ASP A 402 34.75 28.27 -8.33
C ASP A 402 33.77 27.09 -8.26
N LYS A 403 34.07 26.07 -7.45
CA LYS A 403 33.27 24.85 -7.30
C LYS A 403 32.51 24.89 -5.98
N PHE A 404 31.25 24.50 -6.01
CA PHE A 404 30.41 24.29 -4.83
C PHE A 404 30.06 22.82 -4.74
N TRP A 405 30.47 22.19 -3.65
CA TRP A 405 30.10 20.83 -3.30
C TRP A 405 28.96 20.87 -2.28
N ARG A 406 28.04 19.92 -2.39
CA ARG A 406 26.91 19.79 -1.47
C ARG A 406 26.70 18.35 -1.07
N ILE A 407 26.45 18.13 0.22
CA ILE A 407 25.91 16.88 0.73
C ILE A 407 24.52 17.19 1.27
N VAL A 408 23.51 16.46 0.77
CA VAL A 408 22.15 16.50 1.28
C VAL A 408 21.82 15.14 1.86
N ALA A 409 21.62 15.07 3.18
CA ALA A 409 21.17 13.89 3.88
C ALA A 409 19.66 13.97 4.13
N VAL A 410 18.94 12.90 3.79
CA VAL A 410 17.51 12.75 4.04
C VAL A 410 17.30 11.50 4.89
N GLN A 411 16.60 11.62 6.01
CA GLN A 411 16.40 10.55 6.99
C GLN A 411 14.92 10.37 7.35
N ASP A 412 14.52 9.11 7.50
CA ASP A 412 13.22 8.69 8.03
C ASP A 412 13.34 8.22 9.49
N ARG A 413 12.23 8.22 10.23
CA ARG A 413 12.17 7.74 11.61
C ARG A 413 12.34 6.21 11.67
N PRO A 414 12.94 5.68 12.75
CA PRO A 414 13.54 6.40 13.88
C PRO A 414 14.94 6.94 13.55
N TYR A 415 15.18 8.24 13.82
CA TYR A 415 16.45 8.91 13.45
C TYR A 415 17.67 8.38 14.21
N ALA A 416 17.49 7.93 15.45
CA ALA A 416 18.57 7.36 16.27
C ALA A 416 19.28 6.17 15.61
N TYR A 417 18.59 5.47 14.70
CA TYR A 417 19.20 4.40 13.92
C TYR A 417 20.17 4.93 12.85
N SER A 418 19.85 6.05 12.20
CA SER A 418 20.55 6.54 11.02
C SER A 418 21.51 7.71 11.28
N ASP A 419 21.37 8.46 12.38
CA ASP A 419 22.15 9.68 12.65
C ASP A 419 23.68 9.42 12.62
N ASP A 420 24.16 8.41 13.35
CA ASP A 420 25.60 8.08 13.38
C ASP A 420 26.11 7.57 12.03
N MET A 421 25.29 6.79 11.32
CA MET A 421 25.65 6.24 10.01
C MET A 421 25.79 7.36 8.96
N VAL A 422 24.85 8.31 8.98
CA VAL A 422 24.83 9.48 8.10
C VAL A 422 26.02 10.39 8.39
N ALA A 423 26.26 10.72 9.65
CA ALA A 423 27.42 11.54 10.05
C ALA A 423 28.75 10.92 9.62
N ASN A 424 28.93 9.62 9.86
CA ASN A 424 30.16 8.91 9.48
C ASN A 424 30.37 8.88 7.97
N LEU A 425 29.34 8.59 7.18
CA LEU A 425 29.47 8.58 5.72
C LEU A 425 29.66 9.99 5.15
N SER A 426 28.95 11.00 5.67
CA SER A 426 29.12 12.42 5.27
C SER A 426 30.57 12.86 5.47
N LYS A 427 31.14 12.56 6.64
CA LYS A 427 32.54 12.87 6.95
C LYS A 427 33.51 12.20 5.96
N SER A 428 33.29 10.93 5.63
CA SER A 428 34.11 10.22 4.62
C SER A 428 33.93 10.79 3.22
N LEU A 429 32.73 11.23 2.85
CA LEU A 429 32.48 11.87 1.55
C LEU A 429 33.26 13.18 1.41
N TRP A 430 33.28 14.00 2.46
CA TRP A 430 34.02 15.26 2.48
C TRP A 430 35.53 15.09 2.31
N THR A 431 36.12 13.94 2.67
CA THR A 431 37.56 13.70 2.40
C THR A 431 37.84 13.44 0.92
N THR A 432 36.81 13.16 0.11
CA THR A 432 36.96 12.84 -1.30
C THR A 432 36.82 14.04 -2.24
N VAL A 433 36.41 15.22 -1.76
CA VAL A 433 36.09 16.37 -2.64
C VAL A 433 37.27 17.33 -2.88
N TRP A 434 38.42 17.06 -2.25
CA TRP A 434 39.62 17.90 -2.27
C TRP A 434 40.69 17.38 -3.22
#